data_AF-A0A538T2T7-F1
#
_entry.id   AF-A0A538T2T7-F1
#
_cell.length_a   1.000
_cell.length_b   1.000
_cell.length_c   1.000
_cell.angle_alpha   90.00
_cell.angle_beta   90.00
_cell.angle_gamma   90.00
#
_symmetry.space_group_name_H-M   'P 1'
#
loop_
_entity.id
_entity.type
_entity.pdbx_description
1 polymer ?
#
loop_
_entity_poly.entity_id
_entity_poly.type
_entity_poly.pdbx_seq_one_letter_code
_entity_poly.pdbx_strand_id
1 'polypeptide(L)'
;MTRHASALIIMAAALLVPRGADAQQVLMDRGVRAAGLWCFPVARDSLQYVYLPAGARLATDDQGRPQFSFVRYVVNATADSARAATITEAKGGGILTFLVLLDTPQSLIRDAERALRERYKKNEIVIRGPIVFQEGRYTLVSSILKSASAGSANAEGGPVTEKIEHAVIATGRAPVLEGNRLALSFDLDPERASLLMQSFQMNTPDVSLVFDMTFEGLSEAYDADLTIDWSEVKQSSAFKAGGTVYFIGADVALAFDEMFKKHAIQLRSSGS
;
A
#
# COMPACT_ATOMS: atom_id res chain seq x y z
N MET A 1 33.38 71.29 8.74
CA MET A 1 32.33 70.56 9.50
C MET A 1 31.07 70.74 8.67
N THR A 2 30.43 69.75 8.03
CA THR A 2 30.21 68.33 8.31
C THR A 2 29.99 67.61 6.98
N ARG A 3 30.52 66.38 6.87
CA ARG A 3 30.34 65.48 5.72
C ARG A 3 28.98 64.78 5.86
N HIS A 4 28.11 64.88 4.86
CA HIS A 4 26.98 63.96 4.73
C HIS A 4 27.40 62.81 3.81
N ALA A 5 27.60 61.65 4.42
CA ALA A 5 27.86 60.39 3.74
C ALA A 5 26.52 59.80 3.26
N SER A 6 26.29 59.85 1.95
CA SER A 6 25.22 59.09 1.31
C SER A 6 25.64 57.63 1.20
N ALA A 7 25.21 56.81 2.17
CA ALA A 7 25.38 55.37 2.12
C ALA A 7 24.35 54.77 1.15
N LEU A 8 24.83 54.40 -0.03
CA LEU A 8 24.10 53.65 -1.04
C LEU A 8 23.95 52.19 -0.56
N ILE A 9 22.82 51.84 0.05
CA ILE A 9 22.49 50.46 0.40
C ILE A 9 22.00 49.76 -0.88
N ILE A 10 22.91 49.06 -1.57
CA ILE A 10 22.56 48.12 -2.63
C ILE A 10 22.02 46.87 -1.94
N MET A 11 20.70 46.80 -1.82
CA MET A 11 19.99 45.62 -1.34
C MET A 11 20.01 44.57 -2.46
N ALA A 12 20.99 43.67 -2.42
CA ALA A 12 21.04 42.50 -3.27
C ALA A 12 19.89 41.55 -2.88
N ALA A 13 18.73 41.74 -3.51
CA ALA A 13 17.63 40.79 -3.49
C ALA A 13 18.08 39.52 -4.24
N ALA A 14 18.72 38.60 -3.51
CA ALA A 14 18.93 37.25 -3.98
C ALA A 14 17.55 36.61 -4.17
N LEU A 15 17.14 36.48 -5.43
CA LEU A 15 16.04 35.64 -5.87
C LEU A 15 16.25 34.23 -5.31
N LEU A 16 15.61 33.91 -4.17
CA LEU A 16 15.31 32.54 -3.82
C LEU A 16 14.33 32.03 -4.86
N VAL A 17 14.85 31.49 -5.95
CA VAL A 17 14.09 30.59 -6.82
C VAL A 17 13.62 29.45 -5.90
N PRO A 18 12.31 29.23 -5.73
CA PRO A 18 11.84 28.04 -5.04
C PRO A 18 12.36 26.85 -5.83
N ARG A 19 13.31 26.10 -5.25
CA ARG A 19 13.62 24.76 -5.74
C ARG A 19 12.30 24.03 -5.70
N GLY A 20 11.76 23.70 -6.88
CA GLY A 20 10.51 22.97 -7.01
C GLY A 20 10.54 21.77 -6.08
N ALA A 21 9.39 21.48 -5.46
CA ALA A 21 9.20 20.23 -4.76
C ALA A 21 9.41 19.11 -5.79
N ASP A 22 10.65 18.60 -5.86
CA ASP A 22 11.00 17.51 -6.75
C ASP A 22 10.20 16.30 -6.28
N ALA A 23 9.27 15.86 -7.13
CA ALA A 23 8.65 14.57 -6.97
C ALA A 23 9.75 13.52 -6.76
N GLN A 24 9.65 12.71 -5.72
CA GLN A 24 10.59 11.63 -5.43
C GLN A 24 10.52 10.59 -6.55
N GLN A 25 11.24 10.82 -7.64
CA GLN A 25 11.45 9.80 -8.65
C GLN A 25 12.41 8.77 -8.07
N VAL A 26 11.88 7.61 -7.67
CA VAL A 26 12.64 6.49 -7.12
C VAL A 26 13.01 5.50 -8.21
N LEU A 27 14.13 4.81 -8.08
CA LEU A 27 14.47 3.67 -8.95
C LEU A 27 13.87 2.39 -8.34
N MET A 28 12.79 1.88 -8.92
CA MET A 28 12.02 0.75 -8.35
C MET A 28 12.78 -0.58 -8.43
N ASP A 29 13.51 -0.77 -9.51
CA ASP A 29 14.35 -1.94 -9.79
C ASP A 29 15.56 -2.05 -8.85
N ARG A 30 16.06 -0.93 -8.35
CA ARG A 30 17.16 -0.87 -7.38
C ARG A 30 16.70 -0.89 -5.92
N GLY A 31 15.47 -1.33 -5.65
CA GLY A 31 14.95 -1.51 -4.31
C GLY A 31 15.79 -2.49 -3.47
N VAL A 32 16.14 -2.09 -2.26
CA VAL A 32 16.93 -2.88 -1.33
C VAL A 32 16.22 -3.00 0.01
N ARG A 33 16.09 -4.23 0.49
CA ARG A 33 15.65 -4.49 1.86
C ARG A 33 16.83 -4.39 2.83
N ALA A 34 16.89 -3.31 3.60
CA ALA A 34 17.94 -3.01 4.58
C ALA A 34 17.37 -3.08 6.00
N ALA A 35 17.93 -3.94 6.86
CA ALA A 35 17.43 -4.19 8.21
C ALA A 35 15.92 -4.48 8.31
N GLY A 36 15.32 -5.07 7.25
CA GLY A 36 13.90 -5.36 7.17
C GLY A 36 13.03 -4.28 6.51
N LEU A 37 13.56 -3.06 6.32
CA LEU A 37 12.91 -1.93 5.67
C LEU A 37 13.23 -1.88 4.17
N TRP A 38 12.22 -1.72 3.32
CA TRP A 38 12.43 -1.51 1.89
C TRP A 38 12.86 -0.07 1.64
N CYS A 39 14.03 0.09 1.02
CA CYS A 39 14.63 1.38 0.69
C CYS A 39 14.90 1.44 -0.81
N PHE A 40 14.57 2.56 -1.44
CA PHE A 40 14.75 2.79 -2.88
C PHE A 40 15.63 4.02 -3.07
N PRO A 41 16.64 3.97 -3.95
CA PRO A 41 17.47 5.13 -4.24
C PRO A 41 16.67 6.16 -5.05
N VAL A 42 16.97 7.43 -4.81
CA VAL A 42 16.42 8.55 -5.59
C VAL A 42 17.14 8.60 -6.94
N ALA A 43 16.40 8.72 -8.05
CA ALA A 43 16.93 8.62 -9.40
C ALA A 43 18.04 9.65 -9.70
N ARG A 44 17.94 10.85 -9.13
CA ARG A 44 18.93 11.92 -9.31
C ARG A 44 20.14 11.83 -8.35
N ASP A 45 20.04 11.04 -7.28
CA ASP A 45 21.10 10.90 -6.29
C ASP A 45 21.08 9.50 -5.65
N SER A 46 21.96 8.62 -6.13
CA SER A 46 22.10 7.24 -5.63
C SER A 46 22.59 7.10 -4.19
N LEU A 47 22.99 8.20 -3.53
CA LEU A 47 23.33 8.22 -2.10
C LEU A 47 22.11 8.57 -1.24
N GLN A 48 21.04 9.09 -1.84
CA GLN A 48 19.79 9.38 -1.15
C GLN A 48 18.81 8.23 -1.36
N TYR A 49 18.24 7.77 -0.25
CA TYR A 49 17.24 6.73 -0.25
C TYR A 49 15.94 7.25 0.34
N VAL A 50 14.84 6.68 -0.09
CA VAL A 50 13.52 6.80 0.52
C VAL A 50 13.04 5.42 0.90
N TYR A 51 12.13 5.31 1.86
CA TYR A 51 11.66 4.01 2.34
C TYR A 51 10.18 3.80 2.10
N LEU A 52 9.79 2.55 1.94
CA LEU A 52 8.40 2.15 2.02
C LEU A 52 8.00 2.04 3.51
N PRO A 53 6.92 2.71 3.96
CA PRO A 53 6.46 2.59 5.34
C PRO A 53 6.34 1.14 5.82
N ALA A 54 6.86 0.86 7.02
CA ALA A 54 7.07 -0.51 7.49
C ALA A 54 5.78 -1.24 7.87
N GLY A 55 4.75 -0.53 8.33
CA GLY A 55 3.48 -1.17 8.67
C GLY A 55 2.47 -0.22 9.28
N ALA A 56 1.28 -0.77 9.53
CA ALA A 56 0.21 -0.08 10.21
C ALA A 56 0.09 -0.56 11.66
N ARG A 57 -0.19 0.36 12.58
CA ARG A 57 -0.44 0.08 14.00
C ARG A 57 -1.58 0.91 14.54
N LEU A 58 -2.06 0.57 15.73
CA LEU A 58 -2.95 1.46 16.46
C LEU A 58 -2.22 2.78 16.74
N ALA A 59 -2.89 3.88 16.42
CA ALA A 59 -2.42 5.22 16.75
C ALA A 59 -2.36 5.38 18.27
N THR A 60 -1.43 6.20 18.74
CA THR A 60 -1.27 6.52 20.15
C THR A 60 -1.43 8.02 20.37
N ASP A 61 -1.91 8.41 21.55
CA ASP A 61 -1.90 9.81 21.99
C ASP A 61 -0.51 10.25 22.47
N ASP A 62 -0.40 11.51 22.91
CA ASP A 62 0.86 12.10 23.39
C ASP A 62 1.40 11.42 24.67
N GLN A 63 0.57 10.64 25.36
CA GLN A 63 0.94 9.83 26.53
C GLN A 63 1.27 8.38 26.16
N GLY A 64 1.24 8.03 24.88
CA GLY A 64 1.50 6.67 24.40
C GLY A 64 0.32 5.71 24.57
N ARG A 65 -0.86 6.19 24.93
CA ARG A 65 -2.05 5.34 25.09
C ARG A 65 -2.68 5.05 23.72
N PRO A 66 -3.09 3.80 23.43
CA PRO A 66 -3.77 3.48 22.19
C PRO A 66 -5.05 4.29 22.01
N GLN A 67 -5.25 4.85 20.82
CA GLN A 67 -6.47 5.52 20.40
C GLN A 67 -7.49 4.47 19.97
N PHE A 68 -8.02 3.75 20.96
CA PHE A 68 -8.99 2.67 20.83
C PHE A 68 -10.05 2.83 21.91
N SER A 69 -11.32 2.63 21.55
CA SER A 69 -12.45 2.68 22.45
C SER A 69 -13.46 1.61 22.07
N PHE A 70 -13.92 0.86 23.06
CA PHE A 70 -15.03 -0.06 22.90
C PHE A 70 -16.03 0.13 24.03
N VAL A 71 -17.14 0.77 23.72
CA VAL A 71 -18.18 1.15 24.69
C VAL A 71 -19.36 0.22 24.53
N ARG A 72 -19.82 -0.40 25.61
CA ARG A 72 -21.06 -1.16 25.65
C ARG A 72 -22.13 -0.37 26.40
N TYR A 73 -23.34 -0.33 25.87
CA TYR A 73 -24.46 0.37 26.48
C TYR A 73 -25.70 -0.50 26.57
N VAL A 74 -26.58 -0.16 27.50
CA VAL A 74 -27.87 -0.81 27.71
C VAL A 74 -28.94 0.27 27.83
N VAL A 75 -30.01 0.13 27.06
CA VAL A 75 -31.20 0.97 27.15
C VAL A 75 -32.25 0.21 27.95
N ASN A 76 -32.56 0.71 29.14
CA ASN A 76 -33.65 0.19 29.95
C ASN A 76 -34.97 0.73 29.37
N ALA A 77 -35.83 -0.13 28.85
CA ALA A 77 -37.20 0.25 28.54
C ALA A 77 -37.93 0.44 29.87
N THR A 78 -38.28 1.68 30.22
CA THR A 78 -39.18 1.95 31.33
C THR A 78 -40.55 1.38 30.98
N ALA A 79 -40.98 0.37 31.74
CA ALA A 79 -42.31 -0.21 31.66
C ALA A 79 -43.35 0.84 32.05
N ASP A 80 -43.88 1.55 31.06
CA ASP A 80 -45.08 2.35 31.27
C ASP A 80 -46.28 1.41 31.38
N SER A 81 -46.75 1.29 32.64
CA SER A 81 -48.08 0.88 33.05
C SER A 81 -48.52 -0.59 32.83
N ALA A 82 -48.47 -1.33 33.95
CA ALA A 82 -49.48 -2.31 34.36
C ALA A 82 -49.73 -3.55 33.48
N ARG A 83 -48.76 -4.47 33.41
CA ARG A 83 -49.01 -5.93 33.55
C ARG A 83 -47.71 -6.73 33.64
N ALA A 84 -47.70 -7.62 34.62
CA ALA A 84 -46.96 -8.88 34.74
C ALA A 84 -45.51 -8.96 34.18
N ALA A 85 -44.60 -9.28 35.11
CA ALA A 85 -43.25 -9.76 34.88
C ALA A 85 -43.14 -10.64 33.62
N THR A 86 -42.54 -10.07 32.58
CA THR A 86 -41.96 -10.82 31.48
C THR A 86 -40.60 -10.21 31.24
N ILE A 87 -39.58 -11.05 31.16
CA ILE A 87 -38.16 -10.71 31.08
C ILE A 87 -37.97 -9.53 30.12
N THR A 88 -37.64 -8.36 30.65
CA THR A 88 -37.35 -7.16 29.86
C THR A 88 -36.13 -7.47 29.00
N GLU A 89 -36.33 -7.69 27.70
CA GLU A 89 -35.25 -7.66 26.71
C GLU A 89 -34.61 -6.27 26.76
N ALA A 90 -33.49 -6.19 27.48
CA ALA A 90 -32.71 -4.96 27.54
C ALA A 90 -32.13 -4.69 26.14
N LYS A 91 -32.59 -3.63 25.47
CA LYS A 91 -32.05 -3.22 24.17
C LYS A 91 -30.69 -2.58 24.41
N GLY A 92 -29.61 -3.27 24.10
CA GLY A 92 -28.24 -2.77 24.24
C GLY A 92 -27.50 -2.64 22.92
N GLY A 93 -26.20 -2.40 23.01
CA GLY A 93 -25.29 -2.40 21.86
C GLY A 93 -23.85 -2.13 22.26
N GLY A 94 -22.98 -2.04 21.25
CA GLY A 94 -21.59 -1.63 21.41
C GLY A 94 -21.17 -0.64 20.34
N ILE A 95 -20.26 0.27 20.69
CA ILE A 95 -19.61 1.18 19.75
C ILE A 95 -18.12 0.90 19.81
N LEU A 96 -17.56 0.44 18.69
CA LEU A 96 -16.12 0.27 18.51
C LEU A 96 -15.58 1.49 17.77
N THR A 97 -14.51 2.10 18.25
CA THR A 97 -13.79 3.17 17.54
C THR A 97 -12.31 3.01 17.75
N PHE A 98 -11.53 3.07 16.67
CA PHE A 98 -10.08 3.02 16.75
C PHE A 98 -9.42 3.79 15.61
N LEU A 99 -8.23 4.30 15.89
CA LEU A 99 -7.41 5.00 14.91
C LEU A 99 -6.22 4.13 14.56
N VAL A 100 -5.96 4.00 13.26
CA VAL A 100 -4.80 3.31 12.70
C VAL A 100 -3.84 4.33 12.12
N LEU A 101 -2.57 4.14 12.40
CA LEU A 101 -1.47 4.95 11.91
C LEU A 101 -0.59 4.09 11.02
N LEU A 102 -0.32 4.56 9.81
CA LEU A 102 0.74 4.03 8.96
C LEU A 102 2.05 4.72 9.35
N ASP A 103 3.00 3.98 9.92
CA ASP A 103 4.29 4.52 10.33
C ASP A 103 5.46 3.53 10.27
N THR A 104 6.64 4.09 10.47
CA THR A 104 7.92 3.39 10.50
C THR A 104 8.67 3.82 11.76
N PRO A 105 8.99 2.88 12.66
CA PRO A 105 9.76 3.20 13.86
C PRO A 105 11.10 3.84 13.52
N GLN A 106 11.45 4.93 14.22
CA GLN A 106 12.70 5.65 13.98
C GLN A 106 13.96 4.80 14.22
N SER A 107 13.89 3.78 15.08
CA SER A 107 14.96 2.80 15.23
C SER A 107 15.20 2.02 13.94
N LEU A 108 14.14 1.55 13.28
CA LEU A 108 14.20 0.80 12.04
C LEU A 108 14.82 1.62 10.91
N ILE A 109 14.49 2.90 10.82
CA ILE A 109 15.09 3.83 9.84
C ILE A 109 16.60 3.95 10.06
N ARG A 110 17.03 4.14 11.32
CA ARG A 110 18.47 4.25 11.66
C ARG A 110 19.23 2.95 11.37
N ASP A 111 18.62 1.81 11.66
CA ASP A 111 19.23 0.50 11.41
C ASP A 111 19.31 0.20 9.91
N ALA A 112 18.30 0.57 9.13
CA ALA A 112 18.32 0.47 7.68
C ALA A 112 19.39 1.38 7.06
N GLU A 113 19.51 2.64 7.51
CA GLU A 113 20.54 3.56 7.03
C GLU A 113 21.95 3.03 7.31
N ARG A 114 22.19 2.52 8.52
CA ARG A 114 23.46 1.87 8.90
C ARG A 114 23.76 0.68 8.00
N ALA A 115 22.78 -0.20 7.77
CA ALA A 115 22.92 -1.37 6.92
C ALA A 115 23.22 -0.99 5.46
N LEU A 116 22.63 0.08 4.93
CA LEU A 116 22.93 0.58 3.58
C LEU A 116 24.38 1.12 3.50
N ARG A 117 24.81 1.91 4.49
CA ARG A 117 26.19 2.43 4.56
C ARG A 117 27.21 1.29 4.60
N GLU A 118 26.96 0.27 5.43
CA GLU A 118 27.82 -0.90 5.57
C GLU A 118 27.87 -1.76 4.31
N ARG A 119 26.73 -1.92 3.62
CA ARG A 119 26.61 -2.69 2.38
C ARG A 119 27.39 -2.06 1.24
N TYR A 120 27.26 -0.74 1.05
CA TYR A 120 27.88 -0.03 -0.06
C TYR A 120 29.24 0.61 0.27
N LYS A 121 29.68 0.53 1.54
CA LYS A 121 30.90 1.17 2.05
C LYS A 121 30.95 2.68 1.79
N LYS A 122 29.78 3.33 1.86
CA LYS A 122 29.62 4.78 1.65
C LYS A 122 28.93 5.40 2.85
N ASN A 123 29.63 6.26 3.57
CA ASN A 123 29.09 6.91 4.76
C ASN A 123 28.13 8.07 4.41
N GLU A 124 28.18 8.59 3.18
CA GLU A 124 27.30 9.67 2.73
C GLU A 124 25.85 9.23 2.50
N ILE A 125 25.54 7.92 2.55
CA ILE A 125 24.18 7.43 2.33
C ILE A 125 23.24 7.98 3.41
N VAL A 126 22.10 8.53 2.99
CA VAL A 126 21.08 9.09 3.90
C VAL A 126 19.69 8.66 3.45
N ILE A 127 18.87 8.25 4.41
CA ILE A 127 17.44 8.02 4.21
C ILE A 127 16.68 9.34 4.43
N ARG A 128 16.03 9.85 3.38
CA ARG A 128 15.36 11.17 3.36
C ARG A 128 13.98 11.15 4.01
N GLY A 129 13.25 10.04 3.92
CA GLY A 129 11.88 9.95 4.38
C GLY A 129 11.09 8.85 3.67
N PRO A 130 9.79 8.76 3.95
CA PRO A 130 8.92 7.79 3.30
C PRO A 130 8.65 8.15 1.85
N ILE A 131 8.33 7.12 1.07
CA ILE A 131 7.68 7.25 -0.22
C ILE A 131 6.26 7.78 -0.01
N VAL A 132 5.88 8.74 -0.86
CA VAL A 132 4.50 9.19 -0.98
C VAL A 132 3.76 8.24 -1.91
N PHE A 133 2.65 7.68 -1.43
CA PHE A 133 1.80 6.84 -2.26
C PHE A 133 0.94 7.69 -3.20
N GLN A 134 0.61 7.15 -4.36
CA GLN A 134 -0.33 7.77 -5.29
C GLN A 134 -1.77 7.42 -4.93
N GLU A 135 -1.99 6.16 -4.61
CA GLU A 135 -3.28 5.63 -4.22
C GLU A 135 -3.09 4.71 -3.02
N GLY A 136 -4.07 4.74 -2.13
CA GLY A 136 -4.14 3.84 -0.98
C GLY A 136 -5.59 3.41 -0.78
N ARG A 137 -5.78 2.11 -0.60
CA ARG A 137 -7.04 1.50 -0.20
C ARG A 137 -6.84 0.67 1.06
N TYR A 138 -7.87 0.59 1.88
CA TYR A 138 -7.89 -0.37 2.98
C TYR A 138 -9.08 -1.30 2.83
N THR A 139 -8.91 -2.50 3.36
CA THR A 139 -9.95 -3.53 3.47
C THR A 139 -9.96 -4.02 4.91
N LEU A 140 -11.10 -3.88 5.58
CA LEU A 140 -11.33 -4.46 6.90
C LEU A 140 -12.04 -5.80 6.77
N VAL A 141 -11.45 -6.81 7.38
CA VAL A 141 -11.92 -8.20 7.40
C VAL A 141 -12.20 -8.60 8.84
N SER A 142 -13.41 -9.09 9.08
CA SER A 142 -13.91 -9.58 10.36
C SER A 142 -15.11 -10.50 10.07
N SER A 143 -15.37 -11.45 10.95
CA SER A 143 -16.60 -12.26 10.92
C SER A 143 -17.68 -11.69 11.85
N ILE A 144 -17.28 -10.90 12.85
CA ILE A 144 -18.16 -10.33 13.88
C ILE A 144 -18.67 -8.95 13.50
N LEU A 145 -17.81 -8.07 12.98
CA LEU A 145 -18.24 -6.75 12.54
C LEU A 145 -19.12 -6.93 11.29
N LYS A 146 -20.33 -6.38 11.20
CA LYS A 146 -21.00 -6.17 9.89
C LYS A 146 -21.29 -4.69 9.76
N SER A 147 -21.09 -4.16 8.56
CA SER A 147 -20.98 -2.72 8.34
C SER A 147 -22.26 -1.97 8.69
N ALA A 148 -22.13 -0.94 9.52
CA ALA A 148 -22.81 0.33 9.32
C ALA A 148 -21.73 1.34 8.87
N SER A 149 -21.72 1.64 7.57
CA SER A 149 -21.07 2.78 6.91
C SER A 149 -19.70 3.26 7.43
N ALA A 150 -18.61 2.74 6.86
CA ALA A 150 -17.48 3.61 6.55
C ALA A 150 -17.89 4.45 5.33
N GLY A 151 -17.98 5.78 5.48
CA GLY A 151 -18.63 6.68 4.53
C GLY A 151 -18.37 6.41 3.04
N SER A 152 -19.35 5.79 2.38
CA SER A 152 -19.60 5.87 0.94
C SER A 152 -21.04 5.39 0.70
N ALA A 153 -21.84 6.27 0.13
CA ALA A 153 -23.21 5.96 -0.31
C ALA A 153 -23.20 4.80 -1.29
N ASN A 154 -24.05 3.79 -1.05
CA ASN A 154 -24.98 3.25 -2.04
C ASN A 154 -25.95 2.31 -1.31
N ALA A 155 -27.23 2.69 -1.37
CA ALA A 155 -28.36 1.85 -1.02
C ALA A 155 -28.56 0.80 -2.11
N GLU A 156 -28.97 -0.42 -1.73
CA GLU A 156 -30.22 -1.05 -2.17
C GLU A 156 -30.32 -2.48 -1.63
N GLY A 157 -31.51 -2.83 -1.13
CA GLY A 157 -31.80 -4.09 -0.47
C GLY A 157 -31.89 -5.27 -1.43
N GLY A 158 -31.34 -6.41 -0.99
CA GLY A 158 -31.50 -7.73 -1.61
C GLY A 158 -31.41 -8.83 -0.56
N PRO A 159 -32.09 -9.98 -0.77
CA PRO A 159 -32.32 -10.98 0.26
C PRO A 159 -31.04 -11.71 0.68
N VAL A 160 -30.87 -11.85 2.00
CA VAL A 160 -29.70 -12.44 2.64
C VAL A 160 -29.70 -13.96 2.41
N THR A 161 -28.82 -14.44 1.53
CA THR A 161 -28.52 -15.87 1.40
C THR A 161 -27.34 -16.19 2.30
N GLU A 162 -27.51 -17.11 3.24
CA GLU A 162 -26.46 -17.63 4.12
C GLU A 162 -25.41 -18.40 3.28
N LYS A 163 -24.38 -17.67 2.84
CA LYS A 163 -23.07 -18.24 2.54
C LYS A 163 -22.13 -17.76 3.65
N ILE A 164 -21.29 -18.65 4.14
CA ILE A 164 -20.12 -18.26 4.93
C ILE A 164 -19.16 -17.60 3.94
N GLU A 165 -19.47 -16.35 3.58
CA GLU A 165 -18.63 -15.47 2.81
C GLU A 165 -17.59 -14.96 3.82
N HIS A 166 -16.30 -15.05 3.48
CA HIS A 166 -15.27 -14.31 4.20
C HIS A 166 -15.70 -12.83 4.14
N ALA A 167 -16.31 -12.34 5.21
CA ALA A 167 -17.02 -11.08 5.20
C ALA A 167 -15.98 -9.95 5.09
N VAL A 168 -15.78 -9.49 3.86
CA VAL A 168 -15.17 -8.19 3.58
C VAL A 168 -16.22 -7.16 3.96
N ILE A 169 -16.03 -6.47 5.07
CA ILE A 169 -17.09 -5.65 5.68
C ILE A 169 -17.01 -4.21 5.24
N ALA A 170 -15.80 -3.68 5.10
CA ALA A 170 -15.59 -2.29 4.73
C ALA A 170 -14.34 -2.15 3.88
N THR A 171 -14.47 -1.44 2.76
CA THR A 171 -13.34 -0.94 2.00
C THR A 171 -13.41 0.58 1.93
N GLY A 172 -12.27 1.24 1.90
CA GLY A 172 -12.22 2.69 1.82
C GLY A 172 -10.87 3.20 1.35
N ARG A 173 -10.73 4.52 1.29
CA ARG A 173 -9.46 5.17 0.94
C ARG A 173 -8.54 5.15 2.15
N ALA A 174 -7.31 4.70 1.95
CA ALA A 174 -6.27 4.78 2.96
C ALA A 174 -5.50 6.11 2.82
N PRO A 175 -4.90 6.62 3.91
CA PRO A 175 -4.02 7.77 3.82
C PRO A 175 -2.79 7.47 2.97
N VAL A 176 -2.50 8.35 2.01
CA VAL A 176 -1.36 8.20 1.08
C VAL A 176 -0.02 8.72 1.63
N LEU A 177 -0.06 9.31 2.82
CA LEU A 177 1.12 9.84 3.53
C LEU A 177 1.30 9.11 4.85
N GLU A 178 2.55 8.78 5.16
CA GLU A 178 2.93 8.30 6.49
C GLU A 178 2.61 9.36 7.55
N GLY A 179 2.25 8.93 8.76
CA GLY A 179 1.92 9.82 9.86
C GLY A 179 0.44 10.23 9.92
N ASN A 180 -0.31 10.02 8.84
CA ASN A 180 -1.75 10.26 8.83
C ASN A 180 -2.52 9.13 9.51
N ARG A 181 -3.62 9.49 10.17
CA ARG A 181 -4.47 8.56 10.92
C ARG A 181 -5.72 8.21 10.12
N LEU A 182 -6.07 6.93 10.08
CA LEU A 182 -7.34 6.40 9.59
C LEU A 182 -8.25 6.13 10.78
N ALA A 183 -9.39 6.81 10.85
CA ALA A 183 -10.39 6.59 11.90
C ALA A 183 -11.44 5.58 11.42
N LEU A 184 -11.71 4.56 12.24
CA LEU A 184 -12.70 3.52 11.98
C LEU A 184 -13.66 3.46 13.16
N SER A 185 -14.97 3.42 12.88
CA SER A 185 -16.02 3.34 13.88
C SER A 185 -17.13 2.40 13.43
N PHE A 186 -17.68 1.60 14.35
CA PHE A 186 -18.68 0.59 14.09
C PHE A 186 -19.70 0.52 15.21
N ASP A 187 -20.97 0.51 14.84
CA ASP A 187 -22.09 0.19 15.73
C ASP A 187 -22.36 -1.32 15.70
N LEU A 188 -22.54 -1.90 16.88
CA LEU A 188 -22.69 -3.33 17.11
C LEU A 188 -23.98 -3.61 17.88
N ASP A 189 -24.70 -4.64 17.45
CA ASP A 189 -25.78 -5.21 18.25
C ASP A 189 -25.24 -5.90 19.53
N PRO A 190 -26.10 -6.18 20.53
CA PRO A 190 -25.67 -6.76 21.80
C PRO A 190 -24.88 -8.07 21.69
N GLU A 191 -25.26 -8.94 20.75
CA GLU A 191 -24.66 -10.25 20.55
C GLU A 191 -23.24 -10.08 20.01
N ARG A 192 -23.08 -9.30 18.93
CA ARG A 192 -21.77 -9.02 18.32
C ARG A 192 -20.85 -8.23 19.22
N ALA A 193 -21.38 -7.30 20.00
CA ALA A 193 -20.59 -6.58 20.99
C ALA A 193 -20.04 -7.55 22.06
N SER A 194 -20.81 -8.56 22.45
CA SER A 194 -20.36 -9.57 23.41
C SER A 194 -19.32 -10.52 22.81
N LEU A 195 -19.54 -10.98 21.56
CA LEU A 195 -18.58 -11.82 20.82
C LEU A 195 -17.25 -11.09 20.57
N LEU A 196 -17.29 -9.83 20.14
CA LEU A 196 -16.10 -9.04 19.90
C LEU A 196 -15.29 -8.84 21.19
N MET A 197 -15.97 -8.60 22.31
CA MET A 197 -15.31 -8.49 23.62
C MET A 197 -14.54 -9.77 23.97
N GLN A 198 -15.15 -10.93 23.74
CA GLN A 198 -14.49 -12.23 23.95
C GLN A 198 -13.32 -12.41 22.98
N SER A 199 -13.46 -11.98 21.72
CA SER A 199 -12.39 -12.04 20.72
C SER A 199 -11.15 -11.23 21.13
N PHE A 200 -11.32 -10.06 21.76
CA PHE A 200 -10.19 -9.27 22.27
C PHE A 200 -9.43 -9.94 23.44
N GLN A 201 -10.03 -10.93 24.10
CA GLN A 201 -9.37 -11.70 25.16
C GLN A 201 -8.56 -12.89 24.59
N MET A 202 -8.70 -13.17 23.29
CA MET A 202 -7.94 -14.19 22.59
C MET A 202 -6.67 -13.59 21.97
N ASN A 203 -5.70 -14.46 21.66
CA ASN A 203 -4.45 -14.03 21.01
C ASN A 203 -4.62 -13.55 19.56
N THR A 204 -5.75 -13.88 18.93
CA THR A 204 -6.05 -13.54 17.54
C THR A 204 -7.43 -12.87 17.46
N PRO A 205 -7.51 -11.55 17.69
CA PRO A 205 -8.75 -10.80 17.53
C PRO A 205 -9.29 -10.93 16.11
N ASP A 206 -10.61 -10.99 15.98
CA ASP A 206 -11.35 -11.10 14.71
C ASP A 206 -11.46 -9.75 13.99
N VAL A 207 -10.38 -8.96 13.98
CA VAL A 207 -10.32 -7.69 13.25
C VAL A 207 -8.98 -7.62 12.54
N SER A 208 -9.02 -7.63 11.21
CA SER A 208 -7.84 -7.50 10.36
C SER A 208 -8.01 -6.34 9.41
N LEU A 209 -6.94 -5.57 9.20
CA LEU A 209 -6.91 -4.46 8.28
C LEU A 209 -5.79 -4.69 7.26
N VAL A 210 -6.18 -4.72 5.99
CA VAL A 210 -5.26 -4.88 4.86
C VAL A 210 -5.16 -3.54 4.15
N PHE A 211 -3.95 -3.12 3.84
CA PHE A 211 -3.68 -1.92 3.05
C PHE A 211 -3.16 -2.33 1.68
N ASP A 212 -3.74 -1.75 0.65
CA ASP A 212 -3.28 -1.84 -0.73
C ASP A 212 -2.81 -0.45 -1.16
N MET A 213 -1.50 -0.31 -1.34
CA MET A 213 -0.84 0.98 -1.50
C MET A 213 -0.03 0.98 -2.80
N THR A 214 -0.29 1.95 -3.67
CA THR A 214 0.38 2.10 -4.95
C THR A 214 1.34 3.27 -4.92
N PHE A 215 2.58 3.05 -5.38
CA PHE A 215 3.56 4.10 -5.61
C PHE A 215 4.21 3.92 -6.98
N GLU A 216 4.69 5.02 -7.55
CA GLU A 216 5.38 5.02 -8.83
C GLU A 216 6.88 5.25 -8.65
N GLY A 217 7.65 4.73 -9.60
CA GLY A 217 9.05 5.04 -9.77
C GLY A 217 9.51 4.69 -11.18
N LEU A 218 10.77 5.03 -11.45
CA LEU A 218 11.43 4.73 -12.70
C LEU A 218 12.04 3.33 -12.64
N SER A 219 12.02 2.63 -13.76
CA SER A 219 12.91 1.48 -13.99
C SER A 219 14.06 1.92 -14.88
N GLU A 220 15.16 1.16 -14.88
CA GLU A 220 16.16 1.25 -15.94
C GLU A 220 15.51 1.06 -17.32
N ALA A 221 16.06 1.79 -18.30
CA ALA A 221 15.71 1.59 -19.70
C ALA A 221 16.34 0.27 -20.16
N TYR A 222 15.51 -0.70 -20.52
CA TYR A 222 15.95 -1.93 -21.17
C TYR A 222 15.80 -1.76 -22.68
N ASP A 223 16.92 -1.70 -23.38
CA ASP A 223 16.94 -1.80 -24.84
C ASP A 223 17.04 -3.29 -25.22
N ALA A 224 16.04 -3.76 -25.96
CA ALA A 224 15.96 -5.12 -26.47
C ALA A 224 16.02 -5.10 -28.00
N ASP A 225 17.15 -5.55 -28.55
CA ASP A 225 17.32 -5.72 -29.98
C ASP A 225 16.89 -7.13 -30.38
N LEU A 226 15.80 -7.21 -31.15
CA LEU A 226 15.34 -8.45 -31.77
C LEU A 226 15.87 -8.51 -33.21
N THR A 227 16.87 -9.35 -33.43
CA THR A 227 17.37 -9.63 -34.79
C THR A 227 16.75 -10.93 -35.29
N ILE A 228 15.96 -10.84 -36.36
CA ILE A 228 15.35 -12.00 -37.04
C ILE A 228 16.07 -12.19 -38.37
N ASP A 229 16.73 -13.33 -38.53
CA ASP A 229 17.29 -13.72 -39.82
C ASP A 229 16.20 -14.35 -40.71
N TRP A 230 15.59 -13.54 -41.57
CA TRP A 230 14.52 -13.97 -42.48
C TRP A 230 14.96 -15.01 -43.52
N SER A 231 16.26 -15.23 -43.71
CA SER A 231 16.77 -16.20 -44.69
C SER A 231 16.66 -17.64 -44.19
N GLU A 232 16.84 -17.88 -42.89
CA GLU A 232 16.63 -19.20 -42.27
C GLU A 232 15.15 -19.53 -42.04
N VAL A 233 14.33 -18.54 -41.66
CA VAL A 233 12.87 -18.70 -41.46
C VAL A 233 12.17 -19.19 -42.74
N LYS A 234 12.64 -18.75 -43.90
CA LYS A 234 12.07 -19.15 -45.19
C LYS A 234 12.48 -20.57 -45.60
N GLN A 235 13.65 -21.05 -45.16
CA GLN A 235 14.10 -22.43 -45.44
C GLN A 235 13.40 -23.48 -44.57
N SER A 236 13.00 -23.15 -43.33
CA SER A 236 12.21 -24.08 -42.49
C SER A 236 10.76 -24.24 -42.98
N SER A 237 10.29 -23.34 -43.85
CA SER A 237 8.95 -23.39 -44.46
C SER A 237 8.85 -24.33 -45.68
N ALA A 238 9.97 -24.88 -46.16
CA ALA A 238 10.02 -25.71 -47.35
C ALA A 238 9.98 -27.22 -47.01
N PHE A 239 8.93 -27.68 -46.32
CA PHE A 239 8.68 -29.12 -46.17
C PHE A 239 7.19 -29.48 -46.14
N LYS A 240 6.52 -29.42 -47.30
CA LYS A 240 5.91 -30.59 -47.97
C LYS A 240 5.14 -30.17 -49.20
N ALA A 241 5.51 -30.75 -50.33
CA ALA A 241 4.75 -30.75 -51.56
C ALA A 241 3.31 -31.24 -51.31
N GLY A 242 2.34 -30.51 -51.86
CA GLY A 242 0.99 -31.00 -52.17
C GLY A 242 0.12 -31.42 -50.98
N GLY A 243 -0.59 -30.46 -50.37
CA GLY A 243 -1.72 -30.73 -49.50
C GLY A 243 -2.00 -29.58 -48.53
N THR A 244 -3.22 -29.06 -48.51
CA THR A 244 -3.67 -28.03 -47.57
C THR A 244 -3.50 -28.49 -46.13
N VAL A 245 -2.55 -27.91 -45.40
CA VAL A 245 -2.32 -28.21 -43.97
C VAL A 245 -3.01 -27.16 -43.12
N TYR A 246 -3.98 -27.62 -42.33
CA TYR A 246 -4.50 -26.88 -41.18
C TYR A 246 -3.41 -26.90 -40.09
N PHE A 247 -2.88 -25.72 -39.74
CA PHE A 247 -1.90 -25.59 -38.65
C PHE A 247 -2.58 -25.85 -37.30
N ILE A 248 -2.10 -26.86 -36.56
CA ILE A 248 -2.50 -27.14 -35.18
C ILE A 248 -1.45 -26.52 -34.26
N GLY A 249 -1.86 -25.78 -33.22
CA GLY A 249 -0.99 -24.92 -32.41
C GLY A 249 0.23 -25.60 -31.75
N ALA A 250 0.27 -26.93 -31.66
CA ALA A 250 1.44 -27.68 -31.19
C ALA A 250 2.62 -27.63 -32.18
N ASP A 251 2.35 -27.62 -33.48
CA ASP A 251 3.39 -27.56 -34.52
C ASP A 251 4.06 -26.18 -34.57
N VAL A 252 3.34 -25.13 -34.16
CA VAL A 252 3.85 -23.76 -34.10
C VAL A 252 4.86 -23.60 -32.95
N ALA A 253 4.56 -24.14 -31.76
CA ALA A 253 5.45 -24.06 -30.61
C ALA A 253 6.78 -24.81 -30.84
N LEU A 254 6.73 -26.01 -31.44
CA LEU A 254 7.92 -26.78 -31.78
C LEU A 254 8.78 -26.08 -32.83
N ALA A 255 8.16 -25.43 -33.82
CA ALA A 255 8.88 -24.66 -34.82
C ALA A 255 9.58 -23.43 -34.21
N PHE A 256 8.95 -22.73 -33.27
CA PHE A 256 9.59 -21.62 -32.56
C PHE A 256 10.75 -22.08 -31.68
N ASP A 257 10.59 -23.18 -30.94
CA ASP A 257 11.65 -23.77 -30.11
C ASP A 257 12.88 -24.18 -30.95
N GLU A 258 12.65 -24.72 -32.16
CA GLU A 258 13.72 -25.08 -33.08
C GLU A 258 14.41 -23.83 -33.68
N MET A 259 13.66 -22.76 -33.94
CA MET A 259 14.22 -21.47 -34.41
C MET A 259 15.05 -20.76 -33.33
N PHE A 260 14.65 -20.84 -32.05
CA PHE A 260 15.47 -20.36 -30.93
C PHE A 260 16.76 -21.16 -30.77
N LYS A 261 16.71 -22.49 -30.94
CA LYS A 261 17.92 -23.34 -30.89
C LYS A 261 18.89 -23.06 -32.05
N LYS A 262 18.37 -22.79 -33.25
CA LYS A 262 19.19 -22.52 -34.45
C LYS A 262 19.72 -21.09 -34.54
N HIS A 263 19.45 -20.22 -33.56
CA HIS A 263 19.85 -18.81 -33.53
C HIS A 263 19.21 -17.94 -34.65
N ALA A 264 18.13 -18.39 -35.28
CA ALA A 264 17.38 -17.63 -36.29
C ALA A 264 16.63 -16.42 -35.68
N ILE A 265 16.38 -16.46 -34.38
CA ILE A 265 15.85 -15.36 -33.57
C ILE A 265 16.85 -15.11 -32.44
N GLN A 266 17.55 -13.98 -32.48
CA GLN A 266 18.45 -13.56 -31.42
C GLN A 266 17.81 -12.40 -30.66
N LEU A 267 17.51 -12.63 -29.38
CA LEU A 267 17.12 -11.58 -28.44
C LEU A 267 18.36 -11.15 -27.66
N ARG A 268 18.87 -9.95 -27.96
CA ARG A 268 19.92 -9.34 -27.15
C ARG A 268 19.28 -8.27 -26.27
N SER A 269 19.21 -8.57 -24.98
CA SER A 269 18.81 -7.60 -23.96
C SER A 269 20.09 -7.05 -23.33
N SER A 270 20.35 -5.76 -23.50
CA SER A 270 21.42 -5.06 -22.77
C SER A 270 20.78 -4.07 -21.81
N GLY A 271 20.95 -4.31 -20.50
CA GLY A 271 20.69 -3.30 -19.46
C GLY A 271 21.96 -2.48 -19.23
N SER A 272 21.81 -1.17 -18.98
CA SER A 272 22.94 -0.27 -18.69
C SER A 272 23.45 -0.42 -17.26
#